data_AF-A0AAJ4R938-F1
#
_entry.id   AF-A0AAJ4R938-F1
#
_cell.length_a   1.000
_cell.length_b   1.000
_cell.length_c   1.000
_cell.angle_alpha   90.00
_cell.angle_beta   90.00
_cell.angle_gamma   90.00
#
_symmetry.space_group_name_H-M   'P 1'
#
loop_
_entity.id
_entity.type
_entity.pdbx_description
1 polymer ?
#
loop_
_entity_poly.entity_id
_entity_poly.type
_entity_poly.pdbx_seq_one_letter_code
_entity_poly.pdbx_strand_id
1 'polypeptide(L)'
;MYLSPAVRTARDDPTEGATARLTVRTDDEVASIRETVETYGAVEEETRFGSIRASVPEPAVADLLDSLPEVEAVETWTAMAEEDGSEG
;
A
#
# COMPACT_ATOMS: atom_id res chain seq x y z
N MET A 1 -8.12 8.28 8.31
CA MET A 1 -7.39 7.09 7.81
C MET A 1 -7.16 6.05 8.90
N TYR A 2 -7.54 4.79 8.65
CA TYR A 2 -7.10 3.62 9.40
C TYR A 2 -5.75 3.10 8.88
N LEU A 3 -4.87 2.67 9.79
CA LEU A 3 -3.57 2.07 9.43
C LEU A 3 -3.45 0.71 10.11
N SER A 4 -3.11 -0.32 9.35
CA SER A 4 -2.82 -1.63 9.95
C SER A 4 -1.54 -1.56 10.83
N PRO A 5 -1.38 -2.47 11.81
CA PRO A 5 -0.22 -2.44 12.71
C PRO A 5 1.12 -2.47 11.96
N ALA A 6 1.20 -3.26 10.89
CA ALA A 6 2.40 -3.37 10.07
C ALA A 6 2.72 -2.05 9.33
N VAL A 7 1.72 -1.35 8.81
CA VAL A 7 1.93 -0.03 8.18
C VAL A 7 2.41 1.00 9.20
N ARG A 8 1.89 0.93 10.44
CA ARG A 8 2.36 1.80 11.52
C ARG A 8 3.82 1.50 11.87
N THR A 9 4.22 0.24 11.93
CA THR A 9 5.61 -0.15 12.14
C THR A 9 6.49 0.36 11.01
N ALA A 10 6.14 0.11 9.75
CA ALA A 10 6.91 0.60 8.60
C ALA A 10 7.06 2.14 8.59
N ARG A 11 6.06 2.86 9.12
CA ARG A 11 6.09 4.32 9.27
C ARG A 11 6.97 4.78 10.43
N ASP A 12 6.89 4.12 11.59
CA ASP A 12 7.53 4.54 12.84
C ASP A 12 9.00 4.05 12.94
N ASP A 13 9.26 2.85 12.44
CA ASP A 13 10.55 2.17 12.42
C ASP A 13 10.79 1.56 11.02
N PRO A 14 11.08 2.39 10.00
CA PRO A 14 11.30 1.90 8.65
C PRO A 14 12.60 1.11 8.53
N THR A 15 12.54 -0.06 7.88
CA THR A 15 13.74 -0.84 7.58
C THR A 15 14.36 -0.38 6.26
N GLU A 16 15.64 0.00 6.29
CA GLU A 16 16.39 0.37 5.08
C GLU A 16 16.49 -0.80 4.10
N GLY A 17 16.12 -0.54 2.84
CA GLY A 17 16.14 -1.55 1.77
C GLY A 17 14.97 -2.52 1.77
N ALA A 18 14.03 -2.39 2.72
CA ALA A 18 12.79 -3.15 2.73
C ALA A 18 11.66 -2.41 2.02
N THR A 19 10.74 -3.19 1.43
CA THR A 19 9.59 -2.68 0.67
C THR A 19 8.30 -3.12 1.34
N ALA A 20 7.48 -2.16 1.74
CA ALA A 20 6.13 -2.39 2.22
C ALA A 20 5.17 -2.56 1.05
N ARG A 21 4.42 -3.66 1.07
CA ARG A 21 3.31 -3.90 0.15
C ARG A 21 2.03 -3.35 0.77
N LEU A 22 1.49 -2.28 0.21
CA LEU A 22 0.36 -1.53 0.75
C LEU A 22 -0.87 -1.69 -0.14
N THR A 23 -2.04 -1.83 0.47
CA THR A 23 -3.34 -1.61 -0.16
C THR A 23 -3.90 -0.32 0.40
N VAL A 24 -4.10 0.64 -0.49
CA VAL A 24 -4.66 1.95 -0.23
C VAL A 24 -6.11 1.92 -0.65
N ARG A 25 -7.02 2.13 0.31
CA ARG A 25 -8.46 2.18 0.08
C ARG A 25 -8.93 3.63 0.17
N THR A 26 -9.64 4.08 -0.85
CA THR A 26 -10.21 5.44 -0.93
C THR A 26 -11.64 5.37 -1.43
N ASP A 27 -12.46 6.35 -1.03
CA ASP A 27 -13.77 6.63 -1.64
C ASP A 27 -13.64 7.74 -2.72
N ASP A 28 -12.46 8.34 -2.82
CA ASP A 28 -12.12 9.46 -3.71
C ASP A 28 -11.53 8.99 -5.05
N GLU A 29 -11.11 9.94 -5.90
CA GLU A 29 -10.61 9.62 -7.24
C GLU A 29 -9.28 8.84 -7.22
N VAL A 30 -9.36 7.56 -7.63
CA VAL A 30 -8.24 6.61 -7.69
C VAL A 30 -7.05 7.15 -8.50
N ALA A 31 -7.29 7.93 -9.56
CA ALA A 31 -6.24 8.47 -10.41
C ALA A 31 -5.26 9.40 -9.65
N SER A 32 -5.78 10.25 -8.75
CA SER A 32 -4.97 11.15 -7.94
C SER A 32 -4.11 10.40 -6.92
N ILE A 33 -4.70 9.38 -6.30
CA ILE A 33 -3.99 8.51 -5.34
C ILE A 33 -2.88 7.74 -6.06
N ARG A 34 -3.16 7.24 -7.26
CA ARG A 34 -2.22 6.50 -8.10
C ARG A 34 -0.98 7.35 -8.41
N GLU A 35 -1.16 8.57 -8.91
CA GLU A 35 -0.05 9.48 -9.24
C GLU A 35 0.83 9.75 -8.01
N THR A 36 0.20 9.93 -6.86
CA THR A 36 0.91 10.13 -5.59
C THR A 36 1.72 8.88 -5.20
N VAL A 37 1.12 7.69 -5.28
CA VAL A 37 1.81 6.43 -5.01
C VAL A 37 3.00 6.23 -5.95
N GLU A 38 2.85 6.52 -7.25
CA GLU A 38 3.93 6.43 -8.25
C GLU A 38 5.09 7.40 -7.97
N THR A 39 4.88 8.44 -7.16
CA THR A 39 5.94 9.37 -6.72
C THR A 39 6.84 8.76 -5.64
N TYR A 40 6.27 7.92 -4.77
CA TYR A 40 6.97 7.36 -3.59
C TYR A 40 7.34 5.88 -3.74
N GLY A 41 6.71 5.19 -4.68
CA GLY A 41 6.88 3.76 -4.91
C GLY A 41 6.34 3.36 -6.28
N ALA A 42 5.85 2.13 -6.36
CA ALA A 42 5.27 1.58 -7.57
C ALA A 42 3.84 1.11 -7.32
N VAL A 43 2.95 1.39 -8.27
CA VAL A 43 1.60 0.82 -8.30
C VAL A 43 1.68 -0.56 -8.93
N GLU A 44 1.23 -1.57 -8.20
CA GLU A 44 1.26 -2.97 -8.63
C GLU A 44 -0.05 -3.36 -9.31
N GLU A 45 -1.18 -3.00 -8.69
CA GLU A 45 -2.51 -3.38 -9.18
C GLU A 45 -3.58 -2.39 -8.72
N GLU A 46 -4.52 -2.07 -9.61
CA GLU A 46 -5.75 -1.37 -9.28
C GLU A 46 -6.88 -2.39 -9.14
N THR A 47 -7.44 -2.50 -7.94
CA THR A 47 -8.53 -3.45 -7.67
C THR A 47 -9.85 -2.92 -8.21
N ARG A 48 -10.73 -3.84 -8.61
CA ARG A 48 -12.08 -3.53 -9.12
C ARG A 48 -12.94 -2.69 -8.16
N PHE A 49 -12.62 -2.70 -6.87
CA PHE A 49 -13.36 -2.00 -5.82
C PHE A 49 -12.81 -0.60 -5.51
N GLY A 50 -11.90 -0.07 -6.34
CA GLY A 50 -11.34 1.27 -6.15
C GLY A 50 -10.22 1.35 -5.12
N SER A 51 -9.58 0.23 -4.79
CA SER A 51 -8.37 0.21 -3.95
C SER A 51 -7.12 0.00 -4.80
N ILE A 52 -6.01 0.64 -4.44
CA ILE A 52 -4.72 0.52 -5.12
C ILE A 52 -3.80 -0.36 -4.29
N ARG A 53 -3.18 -1.35 -4.93
CA ARG A 53 -2.05 -2.10 -4.39
C ARG A 53 -0.76 -1.49 -4.88
N ALA A 54 0.14 -1.25 -3.96
CA ALA A 54 1.41 -0.58 -4.20
C ALA A 54 2.54 -1.28 -3.46
N SER A 55 3.73 -1.11 -3.99
CA SER A 55 5.01 -1.50 -3.41
C SER A 55 5.81 -0.23 -3.15
N VAL A 56 5.98 0.12 -1.87
CA VAL A 56 6.61 1.38 -1.45
C VAL A 56 7.76 1.05 -0.49
N PRO A 57 8.95 1.65 -0.66
CA PRO A 57 10.03 1.48 0.30
C PRO A 57 9.56 1.88 1.71
N GLU A 58 9.85 1.08 2.73
CA GLU A 58 9.50 1.41 4.13
C GLU A 58 9.89 2.86 4.53
N PRO A 59 11.10 3.38 4.21
CA PRO A 59 11.44 4.77 4.53
C PRO A 59 10.58 5.83 3.82
N ALA A 60 9.93 5.49 2.71
CA ALA A 60 9.03 6.39 1.99
C ALA A 60 7.57 6.29 2.46
N VAL A 61 7.22 5.32 3.31
CA VAL A 61 5.84 5.11 3.79
C VAL A 61 5.33 6.33 4.56
N ALA A 62 6.16 6.96 5.38
CA ALA A 62 5.75 8.14 6.14
C ALA A 62 5.38 9.32 5.23
N ASP A 63 6.19 9.59 4.20
CA ASP A 63 5.98 10.70 3.26
C ASP A 63 4.76 10.45 2.36
N LEU A 64 4.59 9.19 1.93
CA LEU A 64 3.39 8.76 1.19
C LEU A 64 2.11 8.98 2.02
N LEU A 65 2.12 8.60 3.30
CA LEU A 65 0.95 8.74 4.17
C LEU A 65 0.63 10.21 4.46
N ASP A 66 1.63 11.08 4.53
CA ASP A 66 1.45 12.53 4.67
C ASP A 66 0.81 13.15 3.42
N SER A 67 1.19 12.65 2.24
CA SER A 67 0.64 13.06 0.95
C SER A 67 -0.75 12.49 0.62
N LEU A 68 -1.23 11.51 1.39
CA LEU A 68 -2.52 10.85 1.19
C LEU A 68 -3.51 11.03 2.36
N PRO A 69 -3.77 12.23 2.87
CA PRO A 69 -4.61 12.41 4.07
C PRO A 69 -6.08 11.97 3.86
N GLU A 70 -6.52 11.93 2.61
CA GLU A 70 -7.90 11.64 2.18
C GLU A 70 -8.26 10.15 2.13
N VAL A 71 -7.30 9.23 2.25
CA VAL A 71 -7.60 7.80 2.11
C VAL A 71 -8.27 7.22 3.36
N GLU A 72 -9.20 6.29 3.15
CA GLU A 72 -9.96 5.64 4.23
C GLU A 72 -9.06 4.73 5.06
N ALA A 73 -8.30 3.87 4.40
CA ALA A 73 -7.50 2.84 5.04
C ALA A 73 -6.24 2.51 4.24
N VAL A 74 -5.15 2.25 4.96
CA VAL A 74 -3.92 1.69 4.39
C VAL A 74 -3.54 0.44 5.17
N GLU A 75 -3.44 -0.66 4.44
CA GLU A 75 -3.20 -1.98 5.01
C GLU A 75 -2.06 -2.66 4.27
N THR A 76 -1.29 -3.48 4.95
CA THR A 76 -0.32 -4.34 4.25
C THR A 76 -1.05 -5.45 3.54
N TRP A 77 -0.75 -5.69 2.27
CA TRP A 77 -1.23 -6.88 1.58
C TRP A 77 -0.10 -7.89 1.44
N THR A 78 -0.37 -9.11 1.89
CA THR A 78 0.40 -10.26 1.45
C THR A 78 -0.19 -10.65 0.11
N ALA A 79 0.62 -10.64 -0.95
CA ALA A 79 0.33 -11.47 -2.10
C ALA A 79 0.24 -12.88 -1.54
N MET A 80 -0.98 -13.37 -1.27
CA MET A 80 -1.19 -14.79 -1.17
C MET A 80 -0.58 -15.30 -2.46
N ALA A 81 0.54 -16.02 -2.36
CA ALA A 81 0.98 -16.81 -3.49
C ALA A 81 -0.28 -17.53 -3.94
N GLU A 82 -0.65 -17.37 -5.20
CA GLU A 82 -1.52 -18.34 -5.85
C GLU A 82 -0.76 -19.65 -5.68
N GLU A 83 -1.01 -20.35 -4.56
CA GLU A 83 -0.73 -21.76 -4.42
C GLU A 83 -1.65 -22.38 -5.45
N ASP A 84 -1.09 -22.47 -6.66
CA ASP A 84 -1.41 -23.40 -7.70
C ASP A 84 -2.04 -24.64 -7.05
N GLY A 85 -3.31 -24.88 -7.35
CA GLY A 85 -3.99 -26.04 -6.81
C GLY A 85 -3.22 -27.30 -7.20
N SER A 86 -2.66 -28.00 -6.21
CA SER A 86 -2.25 -29.39 -6.39
C SER A 86 -2.53 -30.19 -5.11
N GLU A 87 -3.67 -30.87 -5.16
CA GLU A 87 -4.05 -32.16 -4.57
C GLU A 87 -3.35 -32.70 -3.29
N GLY A 88 -4.18 -33.05 -2.30
CA GLY A 88 -3.85 -33.96 -1.19
C GLY A 88 -5.09 -34.49 -0.50
#